data_AF-A0A0K8MEL4-F1
#
_entry.id   AF-A0A0K8MEL4-F1
#
_cell.length_a   1.000
_cell.length_b   1.000
_cell.length_c   1.000
_cell.angle_alpha   90.00
_cell.angle_beta   90.00
_cell.angle_gamma   90.00
#
_symmetry.space_group_name_H-M   'P 1'
#
loop_
_entity.id
_entity.type
_entity.pdbx_description
1 polymer ?
#
loop_
_entity_poly.entity_id
_entity_poly.type
_entity_poly.pdbx_seq_one_letter_code
_entity_poly.pdbx_strand_id
1 'polypeptide(L)'
;MTLERKTRLTLMALKLLDVSANAAPREESFSLFFSQQELQKLLSGKELVAPVIKKKASLYLGALFYQSPHEWTLWMNDNRITPEQTPSFICIQNITPHTVTLTWIHEGHSHKITLKPNQSYDPVTQETREGKL
;
A
#
# COMPACT_ATOMS: atom_id res chain seq x y z
N MET A 1 -36.53 -52.70 -58.28
CA MET A 1 -36.42 -51.25 -58.16
C MET A 1 -35.26 -50.94 -57.22
N THR A 2 -34.25 -50.22 -57.74
CA THR A 2 -33.31 -49.28 -57.03
C THR A 2 -32.35 -49.93 -56.00
N LEU A 3 -31.04 -50.18 -56.25
CA LEU A 3 -29.92 -49.33 -56.75
C LEU A 3 -29.76 -48.08 -55.86
N GLU A 4 -28.67 -47.66 -55.21
CA GLU A 4 -27.25 -48.05 -55.13
C GLU A 4 -26.60 -47.25 -53.97
N ARG A 5 -25.44 -47.73 -53.52
CA ARG A 5 -24.20 -47.00 -53.14
C ARG A 5 -24.32 -45.63 -52.42
N LYS A 6 -23.79 -45.50 -51.19
CA LYS A 6 -22.37 -45.18 -50.92
C LYS A 6 -21.89 -43.94 -51.70
N THR A 7 -21.53 -42.87 -50.98
CA THR A 7 -20.33 -42.00 -51.14
C THR A 7 -20.62 -40.51 -50.91
N ARG A 8 -19.70 -39.91 -50.15
CA ARG A 8 -19.46 -38.48 -49.84
C ARG A 8 -19.64 -37.51 -51.02
N LEU A 9 -20.03 -36.27 -50.71
CA LEU A 9 -19.36 -34.98 -51.06
C LEU A 9 -20.39 -33.84 -50.86
N THR A 10 -20.26 -33.09 -49.77
CA THR A 10 -19.75 -31.70 -49.78
C THR A 10 -20.67 -30.72 -50.51
N LEU A 11 -21.41 -29.92 -49.73
CA LEU A 11 -21.67 -28.53 -50.12
C LEU A 11 -21.53 -27.63 -48.88
N MET A 12 -20.35 -27.04 -48.84
CA MET A 12 -19.90 -25.83 -48.13
C MET A 12 -20.96 -25.03 -47.35
N ALA A 13 -20.82 -25.02 -46.03
CA ALA A 13 -21.18 -23.85 -45.21
C ALA A 13 -19.87 -23.16 -44.81
N LEU A 14 -19.64 -21.96 -45.36
CA LEU A 14 -18.57 -21.03 -45.02
C LEU A 14 -18.45 -20.92 -43.49
N LYS A 15 -17.31 -21.30 -42.89
CA LYS A 15 -16.11 -20.48 -42.61
C LYS A 15 -16.37 -19.24 -41.73
N LEU A 16 -15.55 -19.16 -40.67
CA LEU A 16 -15.24 -18.03 -39.76
C LEU A 16 -16.07 -18.05 -38.46
N LEU A 17 -15.53 -18.12 -37.23
CA LEU A 17 -14.19 -17.85 -36.70
C LEU A 17 -13.95 -18.62 -35.39
N ASP A 18 -12.68 -18.99 -35.19
CA ASP A 18 -12.05 -19.39 -33.93
C ASP A 18 -12.52 -18.58 -32.72
N VAL A 19 -13.17 -19.24 -31.75
CA VAL A 19 -13.21 -18.75 -30.37
C VAL A 19 -11.92 -19.23 -29.71
N SER A 20 -10.88 -18.40 -29.87
CA SER A 20 -9.66 -18.44 -29.08
C SER A 20 -10.01 -18.08 -27.63
N ALA A 21 -10.19 -19.10 -26.80
CA ALA A 21 -10.19 -18.94 -25.35
C ALA A 21 -8.73 -18.95 -24.88
N ASN A 22 -8.03 -17.83 -25.03
CA ASN A 22 -6.79 -17.59 -24.32
C ASN A 22 -6.77 -16.17 -23.74
N ALA A 23 -6.33 -16.10 -22.50
CA ALA A 23 -6.38 -14.99 -21.56
C ALA A 23 -6.24 -13.57 -22.15
N ALA A 24 -7.21 -12.72 -21.85
CA ALA A 24 -7.06 -11.28 -21.94
C ALA A 24 -6.02 -10.81 -20.90
N PRO A 25 -5.04 -9.94 -21.25
CA PRO A 25 -4.40 -9.12 -20.24
C PRO A 25 -5.41 -8.05 -19.82
N ARG A 26 -5.83 -8.11 -18.55
CA ARG A 26 -6.59 -7.04 -17.91
C ARG A 26 -5.61 -5.92 -17.63
N GLU A 27 -5.37 -5.08 -18.63
CA GLU A 27 -4.73 -3.78 -18.46
C GLU A 27 -5.61 -2.96 -17.52
N GLU A 28 -5.21 -2.87 -16.24
CA GLU A 28 -5.76 -1.90 -15.32
C GLU A 28 -5.43 -0.52 -15.87
N SER A 29 -6.45 0.10 -16.46
CA SER A 29 -6.42 1.50 -16.86
C SER A 29 -6.17 2.34 -15.61
N PHE A 30 -4.91 2.71 -15.38
CA PHE A 30 -4.58 3.87 -14.54
C PHE A 30 -5.04 5.09 -15.31
N SER A 31 -6.32 5.45 -15.13
CA SER A 31 -6.84 6.72 -15.62
C SER A 31 -6.20 7.84 -14.82
N LEU A 32 -5.03 8.26 -15.27
CA LEU A 32 -4.43 9.52 -14.89
C LEU A 32 -5.20 10.64 -15.61
N PHE A 33 -6.38 10.96 -15.09
CA PHE A 33 -7.17 12.12 -15.53
C PHE A 33 -6.47 13.40 -15.09
N PHE A 34 -5.43 13.80 -15.82
CA PHE A 34 -4.83 15.11 -15.70
C PHE A 34 -5.60 16.11 -16.55
N SER A 35 -5.87 17.29 -15.99
CA SER A 35 -6.43 18.43 -16.73
C SER A 35 -5.49 18.86 -17.85
N GLN A 36 -6.02 19.44 -18.94
CA GLN A 36 -5.20 19.96 -20.05
C GLN A 36 -4.16 21.00 -19.57
N GLN A 37 -4.44 21.70 -18.46
CA GLN A 37 -3.49 22.62 -17.80
C GLN A 37 -2.31 21.91 -17.12
N GLU A 38 -2.49 20.69 -16.63
CA GLU A 38 -1.44 19.88 -16.00
C GLU A 38 -0.50 19.30 -17.05
N LEU A 39 -1.03 18.90 -18.22
CA LEU A 39 -0.20 18.48 -19.36
C LEU A 39 0.68 19.62 -19.89
N GLN A 40 0.16 20.85 -19.95
CA GLN A 40 0.96 22.01 -20.35
C GLN A 40 2.08 22.35 -19.37
N LYS A 41 1.89 22.08 -18.07
CA LYS A 41 2.95 22.21 -17.05
C LYS A 41 4.00 21.12 -17.16
N LEU A 42 3.61 19.88 -17.45
CA LEU A 42 4.53 18.74 -17.65
C LEU A 42 5.43 18.93 -18.89
N LEU A 43 4.86 19.46 -19.98
CA LEU A 43 5.57 19.69 -21.23
C LEU A 43 6.48 20.94 -21.20
N SER A 44 6.28 21.86 -20.25
CA SER A 44 7.04 23.13 -20.19
C SER A 44 8.42 23.03 -19.53
N GLY A 45 8.91 21.82 -19.21
CA GLY A 45 10.30 21.62 -18.75
C GLY A 45 10.70 22.42 -17.50
N LYS A 46 9.73 22.95 -16.75
CA LYS A 46 9.96 23.53 -15.43
C LYS A 46 9.80 22.40 -14.44
N GLU A 47 10.94 21.96 -13.93
CA GLU A 47 11.16 21.12 -12.77
C GLU A 47 9.88 20.90 -11.96
N LEU A 48 9.37 19.68 -12.07
CA LEU A 48 8.30 19.17 -11.22
C LEU A 48 8.85 19.15 -9.79
N VAL A 49 8.71 20.25 -9.07
CA VAL A 49 8.64 20.17 -7.61
C VAL A 49 7.34 19.43 -7.34
N ALA A 50 7.44 18.10 -7.34
CA ALA A 50 6.35 17.22 -6.95
C ALA A 50 5.74 17.82 -5.67
N PRO A 51 4.40 17.83 -5.51
CA PRO A 51 3.82 18.22 -4.25
C PRO A 51 4.45 17.32 -3.19
N VAL A 52 5.34 17.89 -2.35
CA VAL A 52 5.86 17.23 -1.17
C VAL A 52 4.64 17.06 -0.29
N ILE A 53 3.96 15.92 -0.44
CA ILE A 53 2.91 15.50 0.47
C ILE A 53 3.64 15.35 1.80
N LYS A 54 3.60 16.39 2.64
CA LYS A 54 4.11 16.33 4.01
C LYS A 54 3.19 15.40 4.80
N LYS A 55 3.32 14.09 4.56
CA LYS A 55 2.91 13.06 5.48
C LYS A 55 3.71 13.29 6.76
N LYS A 56 3.04 13.26 7.92
CA LYS A 56 3.63 13.59 9.23
C LYS A 56 4.98 12.88 9.37
N ALA A 57 6.05 13.69 9.49
CA ALA A 57 7.42 13.25 9.28
C ALA A 57 7.94 12.34 10.38
N SER A 58 7.47 12.49 11.61
CA SER A 58 7.99 11.79 12.79
C SER A 58 6.96 10.83 13.41
N LEU A 59 7.45 9.84 14.14
CA LEU A 59 6.66 8.90 14.94
C LEU A 59 6.83 9.23 16.41
N TYR A 60 5.83 9.89 17.01
CA TYR A 60 5.84 10.29 18.42
C TYR A 60 5.04 9.31 19.28
N LEU A 61 5.63 8.82 20.37
CA LEU A 61 4.95 8.09 21.43
C LEU A 61 4.65 9.04 22.58
N GLY A 62 3.41 9.49 22.70
CA GLY A 62 2.98 10.38 23.78
C GLY A 62 2.85 9.69 25.13
N ALA A 63 2.24 8.50 25.14
CA ALA A 63 2.00 7.74 26.36
C ALA A 63 1.97 6.24 26.08
N LEU A 64 2.30 5.47 27.12
CA LEU A 64 2.22 4.02 27.15
C LEU A 64 1.53 3.62 28.46
N PHE A 65 0.45 2.88 28.35
CA PHE A 65 -0.19 2.19 29.46
C PHE A 65 -0.04 0.70 29.24
N TYR A 66 0.49 -0.01 30.23
CA TYR A 66 0.73 -1.44 30.15
C TYR A 66 0.20 -2.13 31.41
N GLN A 67 -0.66 -3.11 31.20
CA GLN A 67 -1.20 -3.97 32.25
C GLN A 67 -0.77 -5.42 32.03
N SER A 68 -0.81 -5.90 30.79
CA SER A 68 -0.34 -7.24 30.41
C SER A 68 0.02 -7.30 28.91
N PRO A 69 0.59 -8.41 28.41
CA PRO A 69 0.85 -8.59 26.98
C PRO A 69 -0.39 -8.47 26.08
N HIS A 70 -1.58 -8.72 26.63
CA HIS A 70 -2.86 -8.63 25.92
C HIS A 70 -3.65 -7.37 26.27
N GLU A 71 -3.11 -6.52 27.15
CA GLU A 71 -3.81 -5.34 27.65
C GLU A 71 -2.81 -4.20 27.80
N TRP A 72 -2.74 -3.41 26.73
CA TRP A 72 -1.90 -2.22 26.67
C TRP A 72 -2.58 -1.17 25.78
N THR A 73 -2.16 0.08 25.95
CA THR A 73 -2.59 1.18 25.09
C THR A 73 -1.39 2.09 24.82
N LEU A 74 -1.16 2.40 23.55
CA LEU A 74 -0.15 3.36 23.11
C LEU A 74 -0.85 4.59 22.55
N TRP A 75 -0.30 5.77 22.81
CA TRP A 75 -0.69 7.00 22.13
C TRP A 75 0.39 7.39 21.14
N MET A 76 0.20 7.03 19.87
CA MET A 76 1.17 7.23 18.79
C MET A 76 0.66 8.31 17.84
N ASN A 77 1.41 9.40 17.70
CA ASN A 77 1.01 10.56 16.90
C ASN A 77 -0.42 11.05 17.22
N ASP A 78 -0.73 11.11 18.52
CA ASP A 78 -2.04 11.48 19.08
C ASP A 78 -3.17 10.45 18.82
N ASN A 79 -2.87 9.29 18.21
CA ASN A 79 -3.82 8.22 17.99
C ASN A 79 -3.64 7.10 19.02
N ARG A 80 -4.78 6.59 19.53
CA ARG A 80 -4.81 5.44 20.41
C ARG A 80 -4.60 4.16 19.60
N ILE A 81 -3.65 3.32 20.04
CA ILE A 81 -3.38 1.99 19.49
C ILE A 81 -3.53 0.97 20.61
N THR A 82 -4.25 -0.11 20.33
CA THR A 82 -4.47 -1.25 21.23
C THR A 82 -4.15 -2.57 20.51
N PRO A 83 -4.02 -3.71 21.21
CA PRO A 83 -3.78 -5.00 20.57
C PRO A 83 -4.79 -5.32 19.46
N GLU A 84 -6.06 -4.97 19.66
CA GLU A 84 -7.17 -5.25 18.74
C GLU A 84 -7.23 -4.25 17.59
N GLN A 85 -6.61 -3.09 17.76
CA GLN A 85 -6.68 -1.95 16.84
C GLN A 85 -5.28 -1.44 16.51
N THR A 86 -4.43 -2.34 16.00
CA THR A 86 -3.10 -1.99 15.49
C THR A 86 -3.17 -1.73 13.99
N PRO A 87 -2.78 -0.53 13.50
CA PRO A 87 -2.74 -0.24 12.06
C PRO A 87 -1.75 -1.14 11.32
N SER A 88 -2.04 -1.51 10.08
CA SER A 88 -1.21 -2.42 9.27
C SER A 88 0.21 -1.93 8.99
N PHE A 89 0.47 -0.62 9.10
CA PHE A 89 1.80 -0.02 8.94
C PHE A 89 2.62 -0.01 10.25
N ILE A 90 2.09 -0.56 11.35
CA ILE A 90 2.79 -0.76 12.61
C ILE A 90 2.72 -2.25 12.98
N CYS A 91 3.87 -2.83 13.29
CA CYS A 91 3.95 -4.17 13.87
C CYS A 91 4.64 -4.07 15.23
N ILE A 92 3.91 -4.34 16.30
CA ILE A 92 4.45 -4.35 17.66
C ILE A 92 5.26 -5.63 17.84
N GLN A 93 6.56 -5.49 18.15
CA GLN A 93 7.44 -6.64 18.40
C GLN A 93 7.49 -6.99 19.90
N ASN A 94 7.54 -5.97 20.76
CA ASN A 94 7.58 -6.14 22.20
C ASN A 94 7.07 -4.88 22.90
N ILE A 95 6.36 -5.03 24.02
CA ILE A 95 5.93 -3.93 24.88
C ILE A 95 6.27 -4.29 26.32
N THR A 96 6.88 -3.35 27.02
CA THR A 96 7.11 -3.38 28.46
C THR A 96 6.41 -2.18 29.11
N PRO A 97 6.35 -2.09 30.45
CA PRO A 97 5.83 -0.90 31.13
C PRO A 97 6.53 0.43 30.79
N HIS A 98 7.71 0.39 30.16
CA HIS A 98 8.54 1.58 29.94
C HIS A 98 8.87 1.84 28.47
N THR A 99 8.74 0.83 27.62
CA THR A 99 9.19 0.91 26.22
C THR A 99 8.31 0.09 25.31
N VAL A 100 8.22 0.51 24.05
CA VAL A 100 7.72 -0.32 22.95
C VAL A 100 8.81 -0.47 21.91
N THR A 101 9.03 -1.71 21.45
CA THR A 101 9.79 -2.02 20.24
C THR A 101 8.81 -2.40 19.15
N LEU A 102 8.89 -1.72 18.02
CA LEU A 102 7.98 -1.91 16.89
C LEU A 102 8.72 -1.79 15.55
N THR A 103 8.09 -2.32 14.51
CA THR A 103 8.39 -1.97 13.13
C THR A 103 7.35 -0.97 12.65
N TRP A 104 7.81 0.13 12.08
CA TRP A 104 6.98 1.13 11.42
C TRP A 104 7.28 1.16 9.93
N ILE A 105 6.24 1.06 9.10
CA ILE A 105 6.34 1.20 7.65
C ILE A 105 6.03 2.66 7.30
N HIS A 106 7.05 3.38 6.85
CA HIS A 106 6.96 4.77 6.41
C HIS A 106 7.53 4.90 5.01
N GLU A 107 6.75 5.47 4.09
CA GLU A 107 7.17 5.68 2.69
C GLU A 107 7.75 4.44 1.99
N GLY A 108 7.24 3.25 2.31
CA GLY A 108 7.71 1.98 1.74
C GLY A 108 8.95 1.39 2.41
N HIS A 109 9.54 2.11 3.37
CA HIS A 109 10.66 1.65 4.18
C HIS A 109 10.21 1.12 5.54
N SER A 110 10.93 0.12 6.04
CA SER A 110 10.65 -0.53 7.32
C SER A 110 11.66 -0.05 8.36
N HIS A 111 11.18 0.55 9.44
CA HIS A 111 12.00 1.09 10.53
C HIS A 111 11.75 0.28 11.79
N LYS A 112 12.79 -0.37 12.32
CA LYS A 112 12.74 -1.02 13.64
C LYS A 112 13.16 0.00 14.70
N ILE A 113 12.25 0.32 15.61
CA ILE A 113 12.39 1.43 16.54
C ILE A 113 12.03 0.97 17.95
N THR A 114 12.75 1.46 18.94
CA THR A 114 12.34 1.37 20.35
C THR A 114 12.08 2.78 20.88
N LEU A 115 10.89 3.02 21.41
CA LEU A 115 10.47 4.31 21.97
C LEU A 115 10.07 4.17 23.44
N LYS A 116 10.40 5.19 24.23
CA LYS A 116 9.81 5.48 25.54
C LYS A 116 8.69 6.52 25.42
N PRO A 117 7.79 6.63 26.40
CA PRO A 117 6.86 7.75 26.45
C PRO A 117 7.58 9.09 26.31
N ASN A 118 6.92 10.04 25.66
CA ASN A 118 7.46 11.35 25.33
C ASN A 118 8.70 11.31 24.42
N GLN A 119 8.81 10.33 23.52
CA GLN A 119 9.88 10.30 22.51
C GLN A 119 9.32 10.30 21.08
N SER A 120 10.06 10.93 20.18
CA SER A 120 9.82 10.89 18.73
C SER A 120 10.95 10.21 18.00
N TYR A 121 10.62 9.48 16.94
CA TYR A 121 11.57 8.99 15.94
C TYR A 121 11.45 9.79 14.65
N ASP A 122 12.58 10.23 14.10
CA ASP A 122 12.68 10.85 12.79
C ASP A 122 13.18 9.80 11.76
N PRO A 123 12.40 9.44 10.73
CA PRO A 123 12.79 8.45 9.73
C PRO A 123 13.87 8.95 8.76
N VAL A 124 14.07 10.27 8.63
CA VAL A 124 15.08 10.88 7.75
C VAL A 124 16.45 10.80 8.41
N THR A 125 16.56 11.22 9.67
CA THR A 125 17.83 11.15 10.43
C THR A 125 18.06 9.80 11.09
N GLN A 126 16.99 9.01 11.25
CA GLN A 126 16.96 7.75 11.99
C GLN A 126 17.32 7.90 13.48
N GLU A 127 17.07 9.09 14.04
CA GLU A 127 17.33 9.40 15.44
C GLU A 127 16.05 9.41 16.27
N THR A 128 16.19 9.07 17.55
CA THR A 128 15.15 9.25 18.56
C THR A 128 15.47 10.48 19.41
N ARG A 129 14.47 11.32 19.67
CA ARG A 129 14.59 12.53 20.49
C ARG A 129 13.47 12.61 21.53
N GLU A 130 13.74 13.29 22.63
CA GLU A 130 12.72 13.61 23.63
C GLU A 130 11.76 14.67 23.08
N GLY A 131 10.49 14.54 23.44
CA GLY A 131 9.40 15.42 23.00
C GLY A 131 8.87 15.10 21.60
N LYS A 132 7.95 15.96 21.15
CA LYS A 132 7.29 15.88 19.85
C LYS A 132 8.08 16.70 18.82
N LEU A 133 8.41 16.08 17.68
CA LEU A 133 9.08 16.72 16.53
C LEU A 133 8.09 17.34 15.55
#